data_AF-A0A069DV80-F1
#
_entry.id   AF-A0A069DV80-F1
#
_cell.length_a   1.000
_cell.length_b   1.000
_cell.length_c   1.000
_cell.angle_alpha   90.00
_cell.angle_beta   90.00
_cell.angle_gamma   90.00
#
_symmetry.space_group_name_H-M   'P 1'
#
loop_
_entity.id
_entity.type
_entity.pdbx_description
1 polymer ?
#
loop_
_entity_poly.entity_id
_entity_poly.type
_entity_poly.pdbx_seq_one_letter_code
_entity_poly.pdbx_strand_id
1 'polypeptide(L)'
;ELSEIQKCFYDKTIFLTGASGFIGSLILENLLRSCIGIRKIYVLLRPKKGKSIEERLELLFQNEIFEKVLKKNPKVKSLVKLMNGDIAEPMCALSDESVNIIREEVNFIVHAAAVLRMDECLKKAYNMNVRSTLHLLQLAETIRELKAFVHVSTAYTHAFRPEIGEEFYKPGYNYQQVKLLLDKLSDEEIAAITPKIVGPWENTYAFTKAVCEDVVSSFAGKFPLAIARPSIVIGCNKEPLEGWINNFYGATGVSLAASLGLMRVWYGDPDNTADIIPADKVVTGIIASMWYTTVTCKTSEHQTVQIYNMVSSPKVPTTWDGYMALVEKYAIQDKIVYMNTIGSYNFRLQPRKWLYFIQMYTMQLLPAVLIDLYLVLTGNKARLLNGYVKIHKFNMALSFYCKNELIFHQKNMDNMWNSMSELDKQLFNFDLSNFDWELNHLRIIRAIRVYILKDPMETLPLARTKYARESRIRNAVLAIIGICLYTYIHDYVTGILQSVFHIIMTLLKRINFIIF
;
A
#
# COMPACT_ATOMS: atom_id res chain seq x y z
N GLU A 1 0.61 -35.07 -11.66
CA GLU A 1 1.89 -35.03 -10.93
C GLU A 1 1.94 -33.75 -10.09
N LEU A 2 2.57 -33.75 -8.92
CA LEU A 2 2.78 -32.54 -8.12
C LEU A 2 4.00 -31.78 -8.63
N SER A 3 3.94 -30.45 -8.63
CA SER A 3 5.09 -29.58 -8.90
C SER A 3 6.13 -29.66 -7.77
N GLU A 4 7.34 -29.09 -7.95
CA GLU A 4 8.38 -29.16 -6.92
C GLU A 4 8.02 -28.33 -5.69
N ILE A 5 7.40 -27.16 -5.88
CA ILE A 5 6.87 -26.36 -4.79
C ILE A 5 5.77 -27.14 -4.04
N GLN A 6 4.83 -27.77 -4.75
CA GLN A 6 3.81 -28.60 -4.12
C GLN A 6 4.40 -29.76 -3.31
N LYS A 7 5.40 -30.47 -3.87
CA LYS A 7 6.14 -31.54 -3.17
C LYS A 7 6.83 -31.02 -1.89
N CYS A 8 7.35 -29.80 -1.92
CA CYS A 8 8.01 -29.16 -0.78
C CYS A 8 7.06 -28.94 0.41
N PHE A 9 5.79 -28.62 0.12
CA PHE A 9 4.75 -28.41 1.14
C PHE A 9 3.95 -29.67 1.50
N TYR A 10 4.18 -30.79 0.81
CA TYR A 10 3.44 -32.02 1.03
C TYR A 10 3.72 -32.60 2.42
N ASP A 11 2.66 -32.87 3.17
CA ASP A 11 2.69 -33.35 4.55
C ASP A 11 3.50 -32.42 5.50
N LYS A 12 3.50 -31.11 5.20
CA LYS A 12 4.15 -30.08 6.02
C LYS A 12 3.16 -29.17 6.72
N THR A 13 3.63 -28.58 7.81
CA THR A 13 2.88 -27.63 8.63
C THR A 13 3.44 -26.23 8.46
N ILE A 14 2.55 -25.25 8.31
CA ILE A 14 2.90 -23.84 8.10
C ILE A 14 2.38 -23.01 9.27
N PHE A 15 3.20 -22.11 9.81
CA PHE A 15 2.77 -21.09 10.74
C PHE A 15 2.74 -19.72 10.04
N LEU A 16 1.56 -19.13 9.92
CA LEU A 16 1.31 -17.87 9.24
C LEU A 16 0.86 -16.81 10.23
N THR A 17 1.66 -15.76 10.37
CA THR A 17 1.25 -14.55 11.09
C THR A 17 0.66 -13.53 10.12
N GLY A 18 -0.29 -12.72 10.59
CA GLY A 18 -0.91 -11.70 9.75
C GLY A 18 -1.94 -12.24 8.75
N ALA A 19 -2.43 -13.47 8.93
CA ALA A 19 -3.39 -14.15 8.05
C ALA A 19 -4.70 -13.38 7.80
N SER A 20 -5.07 -12.44 8.68
CA SER A 20 -6.25 -11.58 8.54
C SER A 20 -5.97 -10.23 7.87
N GLY A 21 -4.72 -9.96 7.49
CA GLY A 21 -4.33 -8.80 6.69
C GLY A 21 -4.41 -9.08 5.19
N PHE A 22 -4.27 -8.04 4.36
CA PHE A 22 -4.43 -8.13 2.90
C PHE A 22 -3.53 -9.19 2.24
N ILE A 23 -2.21 -9.10 2.41
CA ILE A 23 -1.27 -10.08 1.87
C ILE A 23 -1.42 -11.44 2.57
N GLY A 24 -1.54 -11.46 3.90
CA GLY A 24 -1.65 -12.71 4.66
C GLY A 24 -2.88 -13.55 4.29
N SER A 25 -4.03 -12.92 4.01
CA SER A 25 -5.23 -13.64 3.58
C SER A 25 -5.07 -14.24 2.19
N LEU A 26 -4.35 -13.56 1.29
CA LEU A 26 -4.05 -14.07 -0.04
C LEU A 26 -2.99 -15.19 0.00
N ILE A 27 -2.00 -15.11 0.89
CA ILE A 27 -1.07 -16.22 1.14
C ILE A 27 -1.84 -17.44 1.61
N LEU A 28 -2.73 -17.28 2.60
CA LEU A 28 -3.55 -18.38 3.09
C LEU A 28 -4.42 -18.98 1.97
N GLU A 29 -5.11 -18.15 1.18
CA GLU A 29 -5.91 -18.61 0.05
C GLU A 29 -5.07 -19.39 -0.96
N ASN A 30 -3.91 -18.86 -1.37
CA ASN A 30 -3.05 -19.49 -2.37
C ASN A 30 -2.47 -20.83 -1.86
N LEU A 31 -2.06 -20.90 -0.59
CA LEU A 31 -1.65 -22.17 0.03
C LEU A 31 -2.77 -23.21 -0.01
N LEU A 32 -4.01 -22.84 0.36
CA LEU A 32 -5.15 -23.77 0.33
C LEU A 32 -5.56 -24.17 -1.10
N ARG A 33 -5.37 -23.29 -2.08
CA ARG A 33 -5.76 -23.51 -3.47
C ARG A 33 -4.72 -24.28 -4.27
N SER A 34 -3.44 -23.97 -4.08
CA SER A 34 -2.35 -24.38 -4.96
C SER A 34 -1.42 -25.42 -4.31
N CYS A 35 -1.29 -25.46 -2.98
CA CYS A 35 -0.38 -26.40 -2.30
C CYS A 35 -1.14 -27.63 -1.77
N ILE A 36 -1.35 -28.60 -2.66
CA ILE A 36 -2.08 -29.84 -2.35
C ILE A 36 -1.26 -30.71 -1.37
N GLY A 37 -1.92 -31.25 -0.34
CA GLY A 37 -1.30 -32.19 0.60
C GLY A 37 -0.64 -31.53 1.81
N ILE A 38 -0.81 -30.22 2.02
CA ILE A 38 -0.45 -29.57 3.29
C ILE A 38 -1.14 -30.28 4.46
N ARG A 39 -0.39 -30.54 5.53
CA ARG A 39 -0.91 -31.20 6.73
C ARG A 39 -1.79 -30.25 7.55
N LYS A 40 -1.24 -29.09 7.92
CA LYS A 40 -1.92 -28.07 8.74
C LYS A 40 -1.36 -26.67 8.44
N ILE A 41 -2.19 -25.64 8.62
CA ILE A 41 -1.78 -24.24 8.62
C ILE A 41 -2.23 -23.61 9.93
N TYR A 42 -1.29 -23.31 10.81
CA TYR A 42 -1.54 -22.54 12.02
C TYR A 42 -1.57 -21.05 11.68
N VAL A 43 -2.66 -20.37 12.04
CA VAL A 43 -2.81 -18.93 11.86
C VAL A 43 -2.85 -18.22 13.20
N LEU A 44 -1.97 -17.24 13.37
CA LEU A 44 -1.94 -16.41 14.57
C LEU A 44 -3.02 -15.33 14.47
N LEU A 45 -4.03 -15.40 15.34
CA LEU A 45 -5.08 -14.39 15.49
C LEU A 45 -5.19 -13.92 16.94
N ARG A 46 -5.67 -12.69 17.10
CA ARG A 46 -5.98 -12.06 18.39
C ARG A 46 -7.44 -11.61 18.46
N PRO A 47 -8.06 -11.49 19.63
CA PRO A 47 -9.34 -10.80 19.74
C PRO A 47 -9.24 -9.36 19.22
N LYS A 48 -10.27 -8.87 18.54
CA LYS A 48 -10.27 -7.49 18.00
C LYS A 48 -11.67 -6.98 17.78
N LYS A 49 -11.95 -5.75 18.22
CA LYS A 49 -13.26 -5.07 18.07
C LYS A 49 -14.43 -5.91 18.64
N GLY A 50 -14.22 -6.49 19.83
CA GLY A 50 -15.22 -7.32 20.51
C GLY A 50 -15.45 -8.71 19.90
N LYS A 51 -14.67 -9.12 18.90
CA LYS A 51 -14.79 -10.44 18.27
C LYS A 51 -13.74 -11.41 18.77
N SER A 52 -14.16 -12.66 19.01
CA SER A 52 -13.27 -13.78 19.38
C SER A 52 -12.37 -14.18 18.21
N ILE A 53 -11.34 -15.00 18.45
CA ILE A 53 -10.45 -15.47 17.37
C ILE A 53 -11.17 -16.42 16.41
N GLU A 54 -12.13 -17.21 16.90
CA GLU A 54 -12.98 -18.12 16.13
C GLU A 54 -13.89 -17.33 15.20
N GLU A 55 -14.59 -16.32 15.72
CA GLU A 55 -15.43 -15.43 14.91
C GLU A 55 -14.61 -14.70 13.84
N ARG A 56 -13.37 -14.30 14.18
CA ARG A 56 -12.47 -13.66 13.23
C ARG A 56 -12.01 -14.62 12.13
N LEU A 57 -11.79 -15.90 12.42
CA LEU A 57 -11.48 -16.91 11.42
C LEU A 57 -12.67 -17.17 10.50
N GLU A 58 -13.88 -17.26 11.06
CA GLU A 58 -15.10 -17.43 10.28
C GLU A 58 -15.29 -16.25 9.32
N LEU A 59 -15.12 -15.01 9.79
CA LEU A 59 -15.17 -13.81 8.95
C LEU A 59 -14.08 -13.79 7.87
N LEU A 60 -12.91 -14.36 8.14
CA LEU A 60 -11.85 -14.49 7.15
C LEU A 60 -12.30 -15.40 6.00
N PHE A 61 -12.88 -16.56 6.31
CA PHE A 61 -13.40 -17.50 5.30
C PHE A 61 -14.67 -17.03 4.60
N GLN A 62 -15.40 -16.08 5.17
CA GLN A 62 -16.51 -15.40 4.50
C GLN A 62 -16.04 -14.37 3.45
N ASN A 63 -14.74 -14.07 3.38
CA ASN A 63 -14.21 -13.20 2.34
C ASN A 63 -14.34 -13.85 0.95
N GLU A 64 -14.63 -13.03 -0.06
CA GLU A 64 -14.93 -13.48 -1.41
C GLU A 64 -13.77 -14.28 -2.04
N ILE A 65 -12.51 -14.02 -1.63
CA ILE A 65 -11.33 -14.73 -2.15
C ILE A 65 -11.36 -16.23 -1.85
N PHE A 66 -11.98 -16.65 -0.75
CA PHE A 66 -12.03 -18.06 -0.35
C PHE A 66 -13.18 -18.82 -1.01
N GLU A 67 -14.13 -18.14 -1.66
CA GLU A 67 -15.35 -18.75 -2.18
C GLU A 67 -15.04 -19.89 -3.16
N LYS A 68 -14.15 -19.64 -4.13
CA LYS A 68 -13.78 -20.64 -5.16
C LYS A 68 -13.10 -21.87 -4.54
N VAL A 69 -12.14 -21.66 -3.64
CA VAL A 69 -11.38 -22.77 -3.03
C VAL A 69 -12.26 -23.60 -2.09
N LEU A 70 -13.15 -22.96 -1.32
CA LEU A 70 -14.09 -23.65 -0.44
C LEU A 70 -15.17 -24.40 -1.22
N LYS A 71 -15.68 -23.85 -2.33
CA LYS A 71 -16.61 -24.57 -3.23
C LYS A 71 -15.96 -25.79 -3.85
N LYS A 72 -14.71 -25.69 -4.27
CA LYS A 72 -13.96 -26.80 -4.88
C LYS A 72 -13.64 -27.90 -3.86
N ASN A 73 -13.24 -27.53 -2.65
CA ASN A 73 -12.96 -28.49 -1.58
C ASN A 73 -13.24 -27.88 -0.19
N PRO A 74 -14.44 -28.09 0.38
CA PRO A 74 -14.80 -27.56 1.69
C PRO A 74 -13.87 -28.03 2.81
N LYS A 75 -13.23 -29.20 2.66
CA LYS A 75 -12.36 -29.78 3.68
C LYS A 75 -11.08 -28.98 3.91
N VAL A 76 -10.66 -28.12 2.96
CA VAL A 76 -9.46 -27.28 3.14
C VAL A 76 -9.57 -26.36 4.36
N LYS A 77 -10.79 -25.98 4.75
CA LYS A 77 -11.03 -25.18 5.95
C LYS A 77 -10.52 -25.88 7.23
N SER A 78 -10.62 -27.21 7.30
CA SER A 78 -10.19 -27.96 8.48
C SER A 78 -8.66 -28.05 8.64
N LEU A 79 -7.91 -27.77 7.57
CA LEU A 79 -6.45 -27.65 7.61
C LEU A 79 -5.99 -26.43 8.41
N VAL A 80 -6.83 -25.40 8.51
CA VAL A 80 -6.50 -24.16 9.21
C VAL A 80 -6.81 -24.29 10.69
N LYS A 81 -5.78 -24.12 11.52
CA LYS A 81 -5.86 -24.20 12.98
C LYS A 81 -5.55 -22.86 13.60
N LEU A 82 -6.33 -22.48 14.62
CA LEU A 82 -6.15 -21.22 15.32
C LEU A 82 -5.02 -21.32 16.34
N MET A 83 -4.19 -20.29 16.39
CA MET A 83 -3.35 -20.01 17.54
C MET A 83 -3.70 -18.64 18.08
N ASN A 84 -4.08 -18.59 19.35
CA ASN A 84 -4.29 -17.33 20.04
C ASN A 84 -2.93 -16.69 20.32
N GLY A 85 -2.78 -15.44 19.93
CA GLY A 85 -1.64 -14.63 20.32
C GLY A 85 -1.64 -13.28 19.66
N ASP A 86 -0.85 -12.37 20.22
CA ASP A 86 -0.70 -11.01 19.76
C ASP A 86 0.78 -10.66 19.59
N ILE A 87 1.18 -10.41 18.34
CA ILE A 87 2.54 -9.96 18.00
C ILE A 87 2.98 -8.70 18.77
N ALA A 88 2.04 -7.88 19.23
CA ALA A 88 2.36 -6.67 19.99
C ALA A 88 2.83 -6.98 21.42
N GLU A 89 2.54 -8.17 21.92
CA GLU A 89 2.82 -8.61 23.29
C GLU A 89 4.17 -9.35 23.42
N PRO A 90 4.76 -9.40 24.62
CA PRO A 90 5.91 -10.26 24.91
C PRO A 90 5.67 -11.70 24.43
N MET A 91 6.67 -12.32 23.80
CA MET A 91 6.60 -13.67 23.23
C MET A 91 5.37 -13.92 22.32
N CYS A 92 4.85 -12.86 21.69
CA CYS A 92 3.62 -12.89 20.90
C CYS A 92 2.37 -13.37 21.66
N ALA A 93 2.37 -13.34 22.99
CA ALA A 93 1.33 -13.90 23.86
C ALA A 93 0.91 -15.35 23.50
N LEU A 94 1.84 -16.14 22.97
CA LEU A 94 1.63 -17.56 22.71
C LEU A 94 1.64 -18.33 24.03
N SER A 95 0.72 -19.30 24.17
CA SER A 95 0.76 -20.24 25.30
C SER A 95 1.93 -21.22 25.16
N ASP A 96 2.39 -21.79 26.28
CA ASP A 96 3.43 -22.82 26.27
C ASP A 96 3.04 -24.03 25.40
N GLU A 97 1.76 -24.39 25.39
CA GLU A 97 1.22 -25.41 24.51
C GLU A 97 1.39 -25.03 23.03
N SER A 98 1.05 -23.79 22.65
CA SER A 98 1.22 -23.30 21.27
C SER A 98 2.70 -23.27 20.87
N VAL A 99 3.58 -22.84 21.79
CA VAL A 99 5.04 -22.85 21.59
C VAL A 99 5.54 -24.27 21.34
N ASN A 100 5.09 -25.26 22.13
CA ASN A 100 5.46 -26.66 21.94
C ASN A 100 4.93 -27.21 20.61
N ILE A 101 3.68 -26.92 20.24
CA ILE A 101 3.13 -27.31 18.93
C ILE A 101 3.97 -26.73 17.79
N ILE A 102 4.33 -25.44 17.87
CA ILE A 102 5.17 -24.80 16.86
C ILE A 102 6.54 -25.49 16.80
N ARG A 103 7.16 -25.73 17.95
CA ARG A 103 8.47 -26.38 18.05
C ARG A 103 8.52 -27.75 17.40
N GLU A 104 7.47 -28.54 17.61
CA GLU A 104 7.42 -29.95 17.26
C GLU A 104 6.85 -30.20 15.85
N GLU A 105 5.87 -29.41 15.41
CA GLU A 105 5.12 -29.70 14.19
C GLU A 105 5.42 -28.77 13.01
N VAL A 106 5.87 -27.52 13.23
CA VAL A 106 5.97 -26.51 12.16
C VAL A 106 7.22 -26.72 11.31
N ASN A 107 7.05 -26.59 9.99
CA ASN A 107 8.15 -26.68 9.02
C ASN A 107 8.40 -25.37 8.28
N PHE A 108 7.40 -24.50 8.18
CA PHE A 108 7.54 -23.21 7.50
C PHE A 108 6.94 -22.10 8.34
N ILE A 109 7.63 -20.97 8.44
CA ILE A 109 7.07 -19.75 9.03
C ILE A 109 7.00 -18.66 7.97
N VAL A 110 5.83 -18.06 7.84
CA VAL A 110 5.64 -16.81 7.08
C VAL A 110 5.26 -15.70 8.04
N HIS A 111 6.19 -14.76 8.21
CA HIS A 111 5.97 -13.59 9.05
C HIS A 111 5.49 -12.39 8.21
N ALA A 112 4.18 -12.31 7.98
CA ALA A 112 3.53 -11.25 7.20
C ALA A 112 2.81 -10.19 8.07
N ALA A 113 2.92 -10.29 9.40
CA ALA A 113 2.27 -9.36 10.31
C ALA A 113 3.12 -8.10 10.53
N ALA A 114 2.58 -6.92 10.26
CA ALA A 114 3.24 -5.65 10.50
C ALA A 114 2.23 -4.50 10.67
N VAL A 115 2.67 -3.41 11.30
CA VAL A 115 1.97 -2.13 11.28
C VAL A 115 2.41 -1.35 10.06
N LEU A 116 1.47 -0.98 9.19
CA LEU A 116 1.72 -0.18 7.98
C LEU A 116 1.53 1.34 8.19
N ARG A 117 1.20 1.76 9.42
CA ARG A 117 1.00 3.19 9.73
C ARG A 117 2.35 3.89 9.82
N MET A 118 2.56 4.88 8.95
CA MET A 118 3.80 5.65 8.85
C MET A 118 3.96 6.69 9.98
N ASP A 119 2.88 7.05 10.67
CA ASP A 119 2.83 8.07 11.72
C ASP A 119 2.66 7.48 13.13
N GLU A 120 2.88 6.17 13.30
CA GLU A 120 2.77 5.51 14.60
C GLU A 120 3.94 5.90 15.52
N CYS A 121 3.68 6.01 16.83
CA CYS A 121 4.71 6.26 17.84
C CYS A 121 5.83 5.21 17.74
N LEU A 122 7.08 5.66 17.81
CA LEU A 122 8.26 4.82 17.62
C LEU A 122 8.28 3.60 18.54
N LYS A 123 7.96 3.78 19.83
CA LYS A 123 7.93 2.69 20.82
C LYS A 123 6.95 1.58 20.42
N LYS A 124 5.77 1.97 19.97
CA LYS A 124 4.72 1.05 19.52
C LYS A 124 5.08 0.39 18.19
N ALA A 125 5.61 1.15 17.23
CA ALA A 125 6.09 0.62 15.95
C ALA A 125 7.23 -0.40 16.17
N TYR A 126 8.18 -0.10 17.06
CA TYR A 126 9.26 -1.01 17.44
C TYR A 126 8.74 -2.30 18.08
N ASN A 127 7.83 -2.19 19.06
CA ASN A 127 7.27 -3.36 19.73
C ASN A 127 6.53 -4.29 18.76
N MET A 128 5.77 -3.71 17.81
CA MET A 128 4.96 -4.49 16.89
C MET A 128 5.73 -5.03 15.67
N ASN A 129 6.76 -4.32 15.19
CA ASN A 129 7.48 -4.70 13.97
C ASN A 129 8.86 -5.31 14.24
N VAL A 130 9.54 -4.93 15.31
CA VAL A 130 10.93 -5.37 15.59
C VAL A 130 10.96 -6.42 16.67
N ARG A 131 10.39 -6.12 17.86
CA ARG A 131 10.40 -7.03 19.01
C ARG A 131 9.61 -8.30 18.73
N SER A 132 8.48 -8.18 18.05
CA SER A 132 7.67 -9.32 17.62
C SER A 132 8.43 -10.28 16.71
N THR A 133 9.15 -9.74 15.72
CA THR A 133 9.98 -10.52 14.81
C THR A 133 11.15 -11.18 15.54
N LEU A 134 11.80 -10.47 16.47
CA LEU A 134 12.82 -11.05 17.35
C LEU A 134 12.30 -12.28 18.10
N HIS A 135 11.14 -12.19 18.75
CA HIS A 135 10.56 -13.33 19.47
C HIS A 135 10.22 -14.50 18.55
N LEU A 136 9.70 -14.23 17.34
CA LEU A 136 9.42 -15.28 16.36
C LEU A 136 10.68 -15.95 15.83
N LEU A 137 11.76 -15.19 15.61
CA LEU A 137 13.06 -15.73 15.21
C LEU A 137 13.67 -16.58 16.34
N GLN A 138 13.57 -16.14 17.60
CA GLN A 138 14.00 -16.92 18.76
C GLN A 138 13.19 -18.21 18.90
N LEU A 139 11.88 -18.17 18.67
CA LEU A 139 11.05 -19.38 18.64
C LEU A 139 11.47 -20.32 17.50
N ALA A 140 11.75 -19.75 16.32
CA ALA A 140 12.18 -20.49 15.14
C ALA A 140 13.48 -21.26 15.36
N GLU A 141 14.44 -20.73 16.14
CA GLU A 141 15.66 -21.47 16.53
C GLU A 141 15.37 -22.77 17.27
N THR A 142 14.23 -22.85 17.96
CA THR A 142 13.89 -24.04 18.75
C THR A 142 13.18 -25.13 17.94
N ILE A 143 12.72 -24.82 16.73
CA ILE A 143 11.91 -25.72 15.90
C ILE A 143 12.77 -26.86 15.36
N ARG A 144 12.29 -28.10 15.51
CA ARG A 144 13.07 -29.31 15.17
C ARG A 144 13.40 -29.43 13.69
N GLU A 145 12.44 -29.13 12.81
CA GLU A 145 12.58 -29.32 11.36
C GLU A 145 12.13 -28.11 10.55
N LEU A 146 12.65 -26.92 10.88
CA LEU A 146 12.37 -25.71 10.13
C LEU A 146 13.02 -25.77 8.74
N LYS A 147 12.19 -25.71 7.69
CA LYS A 147 12.58 -25.75 6.28
C LYS A 147 12.76 -24.36 5.68
N ALA A 148 11.97 -23.37 6.10
CA ALA A 148 12.19 -21.96 5.80
C ALA A 148 11.43 -21.02 6.74
N PHE A 149 12.06 -19.89 7.07
CA PHE A 149 11.44 -18.71 7.64
C PHE A 149 11.47 -17.59 6.61
N VAL A 150 10.32 -16.99 6.28
CA VAL A 150 10.24 -15.83 5.39
C VAL A 150 9.69 -14.63 6.15
N HIS A 151 10.50 -13.58 6.25
CA HIS A 151 10.08 -12.28 6.76
C HIS A 151 9.56 -11.38 5.63
N VAL A 152 8.35 -10.82 5.77
CA VAL A 152 7.83 -9.83 4.82
C VAL A 152 8.20 -8.42 5.28
N SER A 153 9.16 -7.82 4.58
CA SER A 153 9.63 -6.43 4.73
C SER A 153 8.99 -5.52 3.66
N THR A 154 9.72 -4.56 3.13
CA THR A 154 9.32 -3.70 2.01
C THR A 154 10.53 -3.27 1.19
N ALA A 155 10.36 -3.09 -0.13
CA ALA A 155 11.41 -2.56 -1.02
C ALA A 155 11.85 -1.15 -0.58
N TYR A 156 10.94 -0.38 -0.01
CA TYR A 156 11.16 1.00 0.42
C TYR A 156 11.91 1.15 1.75
N THR A 157 12.44 0.05 2.30
CA THR A 157 13.14 0.06 3.60
C THR A 157 14.33 1.02 3.60
N HIS A 158 15.00 1.21 2.46
CA HIS A 158 16.14 2.14 2.34
C HIS A 158 15.92 3.18 1.23
N ALA A 159 14.68 3.67 1.07
CA ALA A 159 14.28 4.60 0.01
C ALA A 159 14.99 5.97 -0.02
N PHE A 160 15.81 6.29 0.99
CA PHE A 160 16.72 7.44 0.94
C PHE A 160 17.97 7.21 0.11
N ARG A 161 18.19 5.97 -0.34
CA ARG A 161 19.22 5.63 -1.32
C ARG A 161 18.61 5.64 -2.72
N PRO A 162 19.33 6.15 -3.74
CA PRO A 162 18.85 6.14 -5.12
C PRO A 162 18.78 4.72 -5.70
N GLU A 163 19.66 3.82 -5.25
CA GLU A 163 19.73 2.43 -5.69
C GLU A 163 19.54 1.49 -4.50
N ILE A 164 18.72 0.45 -4.69
CA ILE A 164 18.36 -0.54 -3.66
C ILE A 164 18.53 -1.95 -4.23
N GLY A 165 19.55 -2.63 -3.73
CA GLY A 165 19.86 -4.02 -4.03
C GLY A 165 19.23 -5.03 -3.07
N GLU A 166 19.42 -6.30 -3.38
CA GLU A 166 18.99 -7.45 -2.57
C GLU A 166 20.07 -7.84 -1.55
N GLU A 167 20.44 -6.87 -0.73
CA GLU A 167 21.45 -7.01 0.31
C GLU A 167 20.96 -6.42 1.64
N PHE A 168 21.65 -6.75 2.73
CA PHE A 168 21.43 -6.09 4.01
C PHE A 168 22.08 -4.72 4.03
N TYR A 169 21.33 -3.73 4.51
CA TYR A 169 21.86 -2.41 4.79
C TYR A 169 21.85 -2.18 6.31
N LYS A 170 22.97 -1.69 6.85
CA LYS A 170 23.04 -1.37 8.27
C LYS A 170 22.17 -0.15 8.59
N PRO A 171 21.24 -0.25 9.56
CA PRO A 171 20.54 0.92 10.06
C PRO A 171 21.49 1.83 10.86
N GLY A 172 21.12 3.09 11.04
CA GLY A 172 21.90 4.02 11.88
C GLY A 172 21.99 3.58 13.35
N TYR A 173 20.97 2.88 13.83
CA TYR A 173 20.93 2.24 15.14
C TYR A 173 20.47 0.79 14.97
N ASN A 174 21.19 -0.16 15.55
CA ASN A 174 20.79 -1.57 15.55
C ASN A 174 19.60 -1.81 16.51
N TYR A 175 18.96 -2.96 16.40
CA TYR A 175 17.75 -3.25 17.18
C TYR A 175 17.97 -3.20 18.70
N GLN A 176 19.14 -3.58 19.20
CA GLN A 176 19.47 -3.56 20.63
C GLN A 176 19.65 -2.14 21.15
N GLN A 177 20.29 -1.26 20.37
CA GLN A 177 20.46 0.15 20.70
C GLN A 177 19.11 0.85 20.74
N VAL A 178 18.24 0.59 19.75
CA VAL A 178 16.88 1.16 19.75
C VAL A 178 16.09 0.65 20.96
N LYS A 179 16.16 -0.65 21.27
CA LYS A 179 15.53 -1.22 22.49
C LYS A 179 15.99 -0.47 23.74
N LEU A 180 17.30 -0.31 23.92
CA LEU A 180 17.88 0.33 25.10
C LEU A 180 17.38 1.76 25.28
N LEU A 181 17.25 2.52 24.19
CA LEU A 181 16.68 3.87 24.21
C LEU A 181 15.21 3.85 24.62
N LEU A 182 14.41 2.97 24.04
CA LEU A 182 12.98 2.88 24.30
C LEU A 182 12.63 2.37 25.72
N ASP A 183 13.50 1.57 26.32
CA ASP A 183 13.34 1.06 27.68
C ASP A 183 13.73 2.10 28.75
N LYS A 184 14.64 3.02 28.44
CA LYS A 184 15.19 3.99 29.40
C LYS A 184 14.49 5.34 29.42
N LEU A 185 13.81 5.70 28.32
CA LEU A 185 13.22 7.02 28.13
C LEU A 185 11.71 7.02 28.35
N SER A 186 11.17 8.15 28.80
CA SER A 186 9.74 8.40 28.86
C SER A 186 9.13 8.49 27.46
N ASP A 187 7.81 8.33 27.34
CA ASP A 187 7.14 8.41 26.03
C ASP A 187 7.26 9.83 25.42
N GLU A 188 7.30 10.88 26.24
CA GLU A 188 7.55 12.26 25.82
C GLU A 188 8.98 12.46 25.29
N GLU A 189 9.98 11.91 25.99
CA GLU A 189 11.38 11.96 25.57
C GLU A 189 11.58 11.21 24.25
N ILE A 190 10.96 10.02 24.11
CA ILE A 190 10.97 9.24 22.87
C ILE A 190 10.38 10.05 21.72
N ALA A 191 9.24 10.71 21.94
CA ALA A 191 8.62 11.55 20.90
C ALA A 191 9.55 12.70 20.48
N ALA A 192 10.22 13.35 21.44
CA ALA A 192 11.15 14.45 21.16
C ALA A 192 12.37 14.02 20.34
N ILE A 193 12.93 12.83 20.60
CA ILE A 193 14.12 12.34 19.89
C ILE A 193 13.81 11.52 18.63
N THR A 194 12.56 11.08 18.44
CA THR A 194 12.14 10.24 17.31
C THR A 194 12.62 10.79 15.95
N PRO A 195 12.49 12.09 15.62
CA PRO A 195 12.97 12.61 14.35
C PRO A 195 14.47 12.36 14.11
N LYS A 196 15.30 12.43 15.16
CA LYS A 196 16.74 12.18 15.09
C LYS A 196 17.08 10.69 14.98
N ILE A 197 16.30 9.82 15.63
CA ILE A 197 16.48 8.36 15.54
C ILE A 197 16.07 7.84 14.16
N VAL A 198 14.89 8.26 13.69
CA VAL A 198 14.36 7.89 12.37
C VAL A 198 15.27 8.42 11.27
N GLY A 199 15.83 9.62 11.43
CA GLY A 199 16.81 10.19 10.52
C GLY A 199 16.33 10.16 9.06
N PRO A 200 17.07 9.54 8.13
CA PRO A 200 16.77 9.59 6.70
C PRO A 200 15.62 8.67 6.26
N TRP A 201 15.05 7.82 7.13
CA TRP A 201 13.98 6.89 6.77
C TRP A 201 12.61 7.56 6.57
N GLU A 202 12.52 8.88 6.71
CA GLU A 202 11.32 9.74 6.53
C GLU A 202 10.18 9.49 7.53
N ASN A 203 9.93 8.24 7.89
CA ASN A 203 8.85 7.82 8.75
C ASN A 203 9.21 6.61 9.62
N THR A 204 8.44 6.40 10.70
CA THR A 204 8.70 5.34 11.68
C THR A 204 8.48 3.95 11.10
N TYR A 205 7.65 3.81 10.07
CA TYR A 205 7.41 2.54 9.39
C TYR A 205 8.66 2.03 8.66
N ALA A 206 9.23 2.83 7.75
CA ALA A 206 10.43 2.45 7.01
C ALA A 206 11.62 2.22 7.95
N PHE A 207 11.79 3.08 8.96
CA PHE A 207 12.83 2.91 9.97
C PHE A 207 12.68 1.58 10.73
N THR A 208 11.49 1.27 11.25
CA THR A 208 11.29 0.01 12.00
C THR A 208 11.39 -1.23 11.12
N LYS A 209 11.09 -1.14 9.82
CA LYS A 209 11.39 -2.22 8.86
C LYS A 209 12.90 -2.42 8.68
N ALA A 210 13.70 -1.36 8.60
CA ALA A 210 15.15 -1.47 8.51
C ALA A 210 15.76 -2.09 9.77
N VAL A 211 15.30 -1.65 10.94
CA VAL A 211 15.71 -2.23 12.23
C VAL A 211 15.26 -3.69 12.34
N CYS A 212 14.09 -4.04 11.78
CA CYS A 212 13.62 -5.43 11.75
C CYS A 212 14.51 -6.31 10.85
N GLU A 213 14.95 -5.81 9.69
CA GLU A 213 15.89 -6.55 8.85
C GLU A 213 17.27 -6.74 9.51
N ASP A 214 17.72 -5.80 10.33
CA ASP A 214 18.89 -5.94 11.20
C ASP A 214 18.71 -7.07 12.24
N VAL A 215 17.51 -7.20 12.84
CA VAL A 215 17.17 -8.39 13.66
C VAL A 215 17.30 -9.65 12.83
N VAL A 216 16.66 -9.71 11.65
CA VAL A 216 16.69 -10.89 10.78
C VAL A 216 18.12 -11.27 10.41
N SER A 217 18.97 -10.28 10.10
CA SER A 217 20.39 -10.46 9.80
C SER A 217 21.14 -11.12 10.95
N SER A 218 20.82 -10.80 12.21
CA SER A 218 21.45 -11.40 13.40
C SER A 218 21.16 -12.91 13.59
N PHE A 219 20.21 -13.47 12.82
CA PHE A 219 19.87 -14.90 12.80
C PHE A 219 20.35 -15.60 11.52
N ALA A 220 21.08 -14.90 10.64
CA ALA A 220 21.69 -15.50 9.47
C ALA A 220 22.58 -16.69 9.87
N GLY A 221 22.44 -17.81 9.16
CA GLY A 221 23.20 -19.02 9.43
C GLY A 221 22.64 -19.94 10.52
N LYS A 222 21.58 -19.54 11.23
CA LYS A 222 20.98 -20.38 12.29
C LYS A 222 19.97 -21.39 11.76
N PHE A 223 19.20 -21.00 10.75
CA PHE A 223 18.21 -21.82 10.06
C PHE A 223 17.92 -21.20 8.68
N PRO A 224 17.26 -21.95 7.76
CA PRO A 224 16.93 -21.41 6.44
C PRO A 224 16.01 -20.19 6.54
N LEU A 225 16.51 -19.05 6.07
CA LEU A 225 15.92 -17.72 6.31
C LEU A 225 15.95 -16.88 5.04
N ALA A 226 14.88 -16.14 4.79
CA ALA A 226 14.74 -15.23 3.66
C ALA A 226 13.90 -13.98 4.00
N ILE A 227 14.07 -12.93 3.19
CA ILE A 227 13.33 -11.67 3.28
C ILE A 227 12.63 -11.39 1.96
N ALA A 228 11.31 -11.17 2.00
CA ALA A 228 10.53 -10.67 0.88
C ALA A 228 10.28 -9.17 1.05
N ARG A 229 10.72 -8.36 0.08
CA ARG A 229 10.59 -6.90 0.03
C ARG A 229 9.64 -6.48 -1.10
N PRO A 230 8.31 -6.51 -0.88
CA PRO A 230 7.37 -5.96 -1.85
C PRO A 230 7.45 -4.43 -1.95
N SER A 231 7.26 -3.92 -3.16
CA SER A 231 6.95 -2.51 -3.41
C SER A 231 5.49 -2.17 -3.06
N ILE A 232 4.93 -1.08 -3.58
CA ILE A 232 3.56 -0.66 -3.26
C ILE A 232 2.58 -1.67 -3.84
N VAL A 233 1.94 -2.43 -2.96
CA VAL A 233 1.04 -3.50 -3.38
C VAL A 233 -0.30 -2.93 -3.84
N ILE A 234 -0.72 -3.30 -5.06
CA ILE A 234 -2.03 -2.98 -5.64
C ILE A 234 -2.92 -4.23 -5.74
N GLY A 235 -4.13 -4.10 -6.28
CA GLY A 235 -5.05 -5.22 -6.45
C GLY A 235 -4.45 -6.39 -7.24
N CYS A 236 -5.02 -7.57 -7.05
CA CYS A 236 -4.54 -8.79 -7.71
C CYS A 236 -4.64 -8.65 -9.24
N ASN A 237 -3.64 -9.11 -9.97
CA ASN A 237 -3.71 -9.12 -11.43
C ASN A 237 -4.73 -10.16 -11.93
N LYS A 238 -4.69 -11.38 -11.38
CA LYS A 238 -5.52 -12.49 -11.86
C LYS A 238 -6.13 -13.31 -10.73
N GLU A 239 -5.33 -13.76 -9.77
CA GLU A 239 -5.74 -14.76 -8.80
C GLU A 239 -5.82 -14.21 -7.37
N PRO A 240 -6.69 -14.74 -6.50
CA PRO A 240 -7.80 -15.67 -6.80
C PRO A 240 -9.00 -14.98 -7.48
N LEU A 241 -9.03 -13.65 -7.42
CA LEU A 241 -10.05 -12.78 -7.99
C LEU A 241 -9.38 -11.60 -8.68
N GLU A 242 -9.77 -11.34 -9.93
CA GLU A 242 -9.19 -10.27 -10.74
C GLU A 242 -9.44 -8.89 -10.12
N GLY A 243 -8.38 -8.09 -10.00
CA GLY A 243 -8.39 -6.75 -9.41
C GLY A 243 -8.62 -6.71 -7.89
N TRP A 244 -8.83 -7.86 -7.22
CA TRP A 244 -9.31 -7.86 -5.84
C TRP A 244 -8.37 -7.12 -4.90
N ILE A 245 -9.00 -6.25 -4.10
CA ILE A 245 -8.38 -5.43 -3.08
C ILE A 245 -9.42 -5.10 -2.01
N ASN A 246 -9.00 -5.09 -0.75
CA ASN A 246 -9.90 -4.86 0.40
C ASN A 246 -9.52 -3.63 1.23
N ASN A 247 -8.61 -2.81 0.74
CA ASN A 247 -8.13 -1.61 1.39
C ASN A 247 -7.95 -0.47 0.38
N PHE A 248 -7.81 0.75 0.89
CA PHE A 248 -7.58 1.96 0.11
C PHE A 248 -6.17 2.53 0.37
N TYR A 249 -5.21 1.67 0.72
CA TYR A 249 -3.83 2.11 0.97
C TYR A 249 -3.07 2.30 -0.35
N GLY A 250 -2.06 3.17 -0.31
CA GLY A 250 -1.19 3.47 -1.45
C GLY A 250 -1.94 3.98 -2.69
N ALA A 251 -1.50 3.54 -3.86
CA ALA A 251 -1.97 4.00 -5.18
C ALA A 251 -3.49 3.78 -5.38
N THR A 252 -4.05 2.67 -4.89
CA THR A 252 -5.49 2.36 -5.00
C THR A 252 -6.37 3.44 -4.35
N GLY A 253 -5.95 3.97 -3.19
CA GLY A 253 -6.69 5.04 -2.51
C GLY A 253 -6.67 6.35 -3.28
N VAL A 254 -5.52 6.67 -3.90
CA VAL A 254 -5.35 7.84 -4.78
C VAL A 254 -6.23 7.69 -6.01
N SER A 255 -6.19 6.54 -6.69
CA SER A 255 -7.03 6.22 -7.85
C SER A 255 -8.52 6.38 -7.54
N LEU A 256 -8.99 5.84 -6.40
CA LEU A 256 -10.38 5.97 -5.95
C LEU A 256 -10.75 7.44 -5.68
N ALA A 257 -9.93 8.18 -4.93
CA ALA A 257 -10.24 9.56 -4.59
C ALA A 257 -10.22 10.49 -5.82
N ALA A 258 -9.31 10.26 -6.76
CA ALA A 258 -9.23 10.97 -8.03
C ALA A 258 -10.44 10.69 -8.91
N SER A 259 -10.81 9.41 -9.08
CA SER A 259 -11.97 8.98 -9.87
C SER A 259 -13.32 9.39 -9.29
N LEU A 260 -13.45 9.53 -7.97
CA LEU A 260 -14.62 10.16 -7.34
C LEU A 260 -14.72 11.68 -7.58
N GLY A 261 -13.66 12.32 -8.10
CA GLY A 261 -13.53 13.76 -8.21
C GLY A 261 -13.30 14.47 -6.88
N LEU A 262 -12.90 13.71 -5.84
CA LEU A 262 -12.60 14.21 -4.50
C LEU A 262 -11.15 14.71 -4.39
N MET A 263 -10.22 14.12 -5.13
CA MET A 263 -8.81 14.52 -5.13
C MET A 263 -8.45 15.19 -6.46
N ARG A 264 -7.84 16.38 -6.39
CA ARG A 264 -7.55 17.21 -7.57
C ARG A 264 -6.06 17.40 -7.80
N VAL A 265 -5.27 17.42 -6.75
CA VAL A 265 -3.83 17.62 -6.81
C VAL A 265 -3.12 16.72 -5.80
N TRP A 266 -2.04 16.09 -6.25
CA TRP A 266 -1.15 15.27 -5.43
C TRP A 266 0.28 15.79 -5.53
N TYR A 267 1.03 15.72 -4.43
CA TYR A 267 2.41 16.21 -4.39
C TYR A 267 3.34 15.05 -4.73
N GLY A 268 3.81 15.04 -5.96
CA GLY A 268 4.61 13.97 -6.54
C GLY A 268 5.18 14.40 -7.88
N ASP A 269 6.23 13.72 -8.30
CA ASP A 269 6.83 13.93 -9.61
C ASP A 269 6.14 13.03 -10.64
N PRO A 270 5.53 13.59 -11.70
CA PRO A 270 4.87 12.80 -12.74
C PRO A 270 5.81 11.84 -13.47
N ASP A 271 7.08 12.23 -13.62
CA ASP A 271 8.03 11.54 -14.49
C ASP A 271 8.78 10.42 -13.75
N ASN A 272 8.72 10.41 -12.42
CA ASN A 272 9.37 9.37 -11.63
C ASN A 272 8.68 8.01 -11.78
N THR A 273 9.48 6.95 -11.69
CA THR A 273 9.02 5.56 -11.71
C THR A 273 8.12 5.26 -10.52
N ALA A 274 6.97 4.67 -10.80
CA ALA A 274 5.99 4.22 -9.82
C ALA A 274 6.16 2.73 -9.55
N ASP A 275 7.01 2.38 -8.58
CA ASP A 275 7.21 0.99 -8.20
C ASP A 275 6.04 0.43 -7.39
N ILE A 276 5.13 -0.19 -8.13
CA ILE A 276 3.91 -0.83 -7.65
C ILE A 276 3.85 -2.28 -8.15
N ILE A 277 3.24 -3.18 -7.39
CA ILE A 277 3.22 -4.61 -7.72
C ILE A 277 1.85 -5.25 -7.39
N PRO A 278 1.28 -6.10 -8.27
CA PRO A 278 0.04 -6.81 -7.95
C PRO A 278 0.19 -7.77 -6.76
N ALA A 279 -0.84 -7.85 -5.91
CA ALA A 279 -0.79 -8.64 -4.69
C ALA A 279 -0.56 -10.15 -4.93
N ASP A 280 -1.11 -10.71 -6.00
CA ASP A 280 -0.95 -12.12 -6.36
C ASP A 280 0.47 -12.48 -6.79
N LYS A 281 1.19 -11.53 -7.38
CA LYS A 281 2.62 -11.65 -7.72
C LYS A 281 3.49 -11.68 -6.47
N VAL A 282 3.19 -10.81 -5.50
CA VAL A 282 3.85 -10.83 -4.18
C VAL A 282 3.61 -12.16 -3.47
N VAL A 283 2.36 -12.63 -3.45
CA VAL A 283 1.97 -13.87 -2.76
C VAL A 283 2.67 -15.09 -3.35
N THR A 284 2.64 -15.23 -4.67
CA THR A 284 3.31 -16.35 -5.36
C THR A 284 4.83 -16.28 -5.20
N GLY A 285 5.41 -15.07 -5.22
CA GLY A 285 6.82 -14.85 -4.92
C GLY A 285 7.22 -15.26 -3.51
N ILE A 286 6.40 -14.95 -2.49
CA ILE A 286 6.63 -15.36 -1.10
C ILE A 286 6.58 -16.90 -0.99
N ILE A 287 5.61 -17.56 -1.62
CA ILE A 287 5.49 -19.02 -1.59
C ILE A 287 6.67 -19.68 -2.29
N ALA A 288 7.06 -19.19 -3.47
CA ALA A 288 8.24 -19.67 -4.17
C ALA A 288 9.53 -19.45 -3.36
N SER A 289 9.66 -18.32 -2.64
CA SER A 289 10.84 -18.04 -1.82
C SER A 289 11.01 -19.04 -0.67
N MET A 290 9.92 -19.57 -0.10
CA MET A 290 9.99 -20.62 0.91
C MET A 290 10.63 -21.89 0.34
N TRP A 291 10.13 -22.34 -0.82
CA TRP A 291 10.69 -23.49 -1.53
C TRP A 291 12.16 -23.26 -1.90
N TYR A 292 12.47 -22.12 -2.52
CA TYR A 292 13.81 -21.81 -2.99
C TYR A 292 14.80 -21.79 -1.83
N THR A 293 14.43 -21.15 -0.71
CA THR A 293 15.23 -21.15 0.53
C THR A 293 15.51 -22.56 1.03
N THR A 294 14.51 -23.47 0.99
CA THR A 294 14.70 -24.86 1.40
C THR A 294 15.68 -25.63 0.50
N VAL A 295 15.68 -25.38 -0.82
CA VAL A 295 16.57 -26.10 -1.74
C VAL A 295 17.99 -25.51 -1.76
N THR A 296 18.15 -24.19 -1.61
CA THR A 296 19.47 -23.55 -1.63
C THR A 296 20.21 -23.66 -0.30
N CYS A 297 19.50 -23.68 0.84
CA CYS A 297 20.16 -23.85 2.14
C CYS A 297 20.77 -25.24 2.34
N LYS A 298 20.39 -26.25 1.54
CA LYS A 298 21.00 -27.59 1.56
C LYS A 298 22.35 -27.66 0.84
N THR A 299 22.62 -26.72 -0.05
CA THR A 299 23.73 -26.80 -1.01
C THR A 299 24.84 -25.78 -0.74
N SER A 300 24.59 -24.76 0.10
CA SER A 300 25.59 -23.73 0.40
C SER A 300 26.32 -23.98 1.71
N GLU A 301 27.66 -24.04 1.66
CA GLU A 301 28.55 -24.06 2.85
C GLU A 301 28.47 -22.76 3.66
N HIS A 302 28.03 -21.66 3.03
CA HIS A 302 27.74 -20.37 3.67
C HIS A 302 26.26 -20.03 3.50
N GLN A 303 25.47 -20.13 4.56
CA GLN A 303 24.05 -19.79 4.55
C GLN A 303 23.86 -18.27 4.42
N THR A 304 23.94 -17.74 3.20
CA THR A 304 23.59 -16.36 2.90
C THR A 304 22.06 -16.23 2.84
N VAL A 305 21.50 -15.35 3.67
CA VAL A 305 20.06 -15.04 3.66
C VAL A 305 19.67 -14.46 2.30
N GLN A 306 18.70 -15.07 1.65
CA GLN A 306 18.18 -14.58 0.37
C GLN A 306 17.20 -13.43 0.60
N ILE A 307 17.42 -12.32 -0.10
CA ILE A 307 16.58 -11.13 -0.05
C ILE A 307 15.95 -10.96 -1.43
N TYR A 308 14.64 -10.74 -1.48
CA TYR A 308 13.87 -10.67 -2.72
C TYR A 308 13.19 -9.32 -2.84
N ASN A 309 13.68 -8.47 -3.74
CA ASN A 309 12.98 -7.24 -4.09
C ASN A 309 11.85 -7.59 -5.07
N MET A 310 10.61 -7.62 -4.56
CA MET A 310 9.41 -7.91 -5.35
C MET A 310 8.86 -6.60 -5.91
N VAL A 311 9.46 -6.18 -7.02
CA VAL A 311 9.27 -4.87 -7.67
C VAL A 311 8.82 -5.05 -9.13
N SER A 312 8.39 -3.97 -9.79
CA SER A 312 7.96 -4.03 -11.19
C SER A 312 8.88 -3.28 -12.15
N SER A 313 9.56 -2.23 -11.67
CA SER A 313 10.38 -1.36 -12.51
C SER A 313 11.47 -2.04 -13.33
N PRO A 314 12.16 -3.11 -12.89
CA PRO A 314 13.25 -3.69 -13.68
C PRO A 314 12.78 -4.41 -14.95
N LYS A 315 11.51 -4.82 -15.02
CA LYS A 315 10.95 -5.58 -16.16
C LYS A 315 9.85 -4.82 -16.89
N VAL A 316 9.03 -4.06 -16.17
CA VAL A 316 7.83 -3.41 -16.73
C VAL A 316 7.60 -2.06 -16.05
N PRO A 317 8.52 -1.09 -16.23
CA PRO A 317 8.42 0.20 -15.56
C PRO A 317 7.17 0.98 -16.00
N THR A 318 6.63 1.77 -15.09
CA THR A 318 5.58 2.76 -15.34
C THR A 318 5.87 4.00 -14.50
N THR A 319 5.52 5.18 -14.99
CA THR A 319 5.66 6.43 -14.22
C THR A 319 4.40 6.71 -13.41
N TRP A 320 4.46 7.62 -12.44
CA TRP A 320 3.26 8.06 -11.72
C TRP A 320 2.21 8.68 -12.65
N ASP A 321 2.65 9.43 -13.66
CA ASP A 321 1.75 9.97 -14.68
C ASP A 321 1.17 8.88 -15.57
N GLY A 322 1.97 7.91 -16.01
CA GLY A 322 1.50 6.76 -16.80
C GLY A 322 0.44 5.94 -16.06
N TYR A 323 0.65 5.70 -14.77
CA TYR A 323 -0.34 5.07 -13.88
C TYR A 323 -1.64 5.89 -13.80
N MET A 324 -1.53 7.21 -13.54
CA MET A 324 -2.70 8.08 -13.35
C MET A 324 -3.45 8.39 -14.66
N ALA A 325 -2.77 8.36 -15.81
CA ALA A 325 -3.37 8.47 -17.14
C ALA A 325 -4.32 7.30 -17.43
N LEU A 326 -4.02 6.09 -16.95
CA LEU A 326 -4.95 4.96 -17.03
C LEU A 326 -6.18 5.19 -16.13
N VAL A 327 -6.01 5.77 -14.95
CA VAL A 327 -7.14 6.17 -14.08
C VAL A 327 -8.01 7.21 -14.79
N GLU A 328 -7.40 8.21 -15.41
CA GLU A 328 -8.09 9.23 -16.19
C GLU A 328 -8.86 8.63 -17.37
N LYS A 329 -8.20 7.78 -18.17
CA LYS A 329 -8.81 7.05 -19.29
C LYS A 329 -10.10 6.34 -18.84
N TYR A 330 -10.02 5.55 -17.77
CA TYR A 330 -11.19 4.78 -17.31
C TYR A 330 -12.27 5.65 -16.66
N ALA A 331 -11.90 6.75 -16.00
CA ALA A 331 -12.85 7.67 -15.40
C ALA A 331 -13.59 8.52 -16.44
N ILE A 332 -12.89 8.99 -17.48
CA ILE A 332 -13.42 9.94 -18.47
C ILE A 332 -13.93 9.24 -19.73
N GLN A 333 -13.10 8.41 -20.37
CA GLN A 333 -13.39 7.80 -21.67
C GLN A 333 -14.33 6.61 -21.51
N ASP A 334 -13.94 5.63 -20.69
CA ASP A 334 -14.75 4.43 -20.44
C ASP A 334 -15.88 4.69 -19.45
N LYS A 335 -15.87 5.85 -18.77
CA LYS A 335 -16.88 6.28 -17.79
C LYS A 335 -17.20 5.19 -16.78
N ILE A 336 -16.18 4.58 -16.19
CA ILE A 336 -16.32 3.69 -15.03
C ILE A 336 -16.52 4.57 -13.80
N VAL A 337 -17.72 5.15 -13.68
CA VAL A 337 -18.12 6.13 -12.66
C VAL A 337 -19.01 5.50 -11.62
N TYR A 338 -18.94 5.96 -10.38
CA TYR A 338 -19.61 5.38 -9.22
C TYR A 338 -20.95 6.05 -8.90
N MET A 339 -21.85 5.34 -8.21
CA MET A 339 -23.11 5.92 -7.73
C MET A 339 -22.90 7.11 -6.78
N ASN A 340 -21.79 7.14 -6.05
CA ASN A 340 -21.40 8.19 -5.12
C ASN A 340 -20.34 9.15 -5.67
N THR A 341 -20.13 9.19 -7.00
CA THR A 341 -19.22 10.17 -7.62
C THR A 341 -19.62 11.59 -7.22
N ILE A 342 -18.64 12.39 -6.79
CA ILE A 342 -18.87 13.72 -6.23
C ILE A 342 -18.59 14.80 -7.30
N GLY A 343 -17.58 14.58 -8.13
CA GLY A 343 -17.20 15.54 -9.17
C GLY A 343 -16.61 14.88 -10.40
N SER A 344 -16.36 15.68 -11.44
CA SER A 344 -15.56 15.23 -12.58
C SER A 344 -14.17 14.82 -12.14
N TYR A 345 -13.57 13.87 -12.83
CA TYR A 345 -12.12 13.68 -12.78
C TYR A 345 -11.41 14.98 -13.20
N ASN A 346 -10.43 15.41 -12.41
CA ASN A 346 -9.47 16.49 -12.73
C ASN A 346 -8.35 16.38 -11.70
N PHE A 347 -7.55 15.32 -11.85
CA PHE A 347 -6.42 15.03 -10.98
C PHE A 347 -5.13 15.45 -11.69
N ARG A 348 -4.16 15.95 -10.93
CA ARG A 348 -2.83 16.25 -11.43
C ARG A 348 -1.76 15.94 -10.40
N LEU A 349 -0.59 15.50 -10.88
CA LEU A 349 0.63 15.45 -10.08
C LEU A 349 1.34 16.80 -10.17
N GLN A 350 1.89 17.26 -9.03
CA GLN A 350 2.53 18.56 -8.95
C GLN A 350 3.89 18.45 -8.23
N PRO A 351 5.03 18.51 -8.95
CA PRO A 351 6.36 18.33 -8.34
C PRO A 351 6.84 19.55 -7.55
N ARG A 352 6.34 20.74 -7.92
CA ARG A 352 6.70 22.02 -7.26
C ARG A 352 5.82 22.27 -6.03
N LYS A 353 6.44 22.23 -4.85
CA LYS A 353 5.75 22.32 -3.55
C LYS A 353 4.89 23.58 -3.39
N TRP A 354 5.39 24.75 -3.78
CA TRP A 354 4.63 26.01 -3.67
C TRP A 354 3.37 26.00 -4.54
N LEU A 355 3.48 25.50 -5.78
CA LEU A 355 2.35 25.40 -6.70
C LEU A 355 1.35 24.33 -6.24
N TYR A 356 1.85 23.23 -5.66
CA TYR A 356 1.01 22.23 -5.00
C TYR A 356 0.14 22.86 -3.91
N PHE A 357 0.71 23.68 -3.02
CA PHE A 357 -0.07 24.34 -1.98
C PHE A 357 -1.13 25.28 -2.57
N ILE A 358 -0.75 26.13 -3.55
CA ILE A 358 -1.71 27.02 -4.22
C ILE A 358 -2.88 26.21 -4.81
N GLN A 359 -2.59 25.15 -5.55
CA GLN A 359 -3.60 24.29 -6.17
C GLN A 359 -4.43 23.54 -5.12
N MET A 360 -3.82 23.04 -4.04
CA MET A 360 -4.52 22.35 -2.97
C MET A 360 -5.49 23.30 -2.26
N TYR A 361 -5.06 24.51 -1.92
CA TYR A 361 -5.93 25.51 -1.30
C TYR A 361 -7.08 25.92 -2.22
N THR A 362 -6.79 26.23 -3.49
CA THR A 362 -7.78 26.75 -4.43
C THR A 362 -8.74 25.70 -4.98
N MET A 363 -8.26 24.48 -5.25
CA MET A 363 -9.05 23.43 -5.91
C MET A 363 -9.67 22.41 -4.95
N GLN A 364 -9.17 22.30 -3.72
CA GLN A 364 -9.65 21.33 -2.75
C GLN A 364 -10.18 22.00 -1.49
N LEU A 365 -9.33 22.76 -0.78
CA LEU A 365 -9.69 23.27 0.55
C LEU A 365 -10.76 24.36 0.51
N LEU A 366 -10.59 25.38 -0.33
CA LEU A 366 -11.53 26.50 -0.45
C LEU A 366 -12.94 26.01 -0.89
N PRO A 367 -13.08 25.18 -1.95
CA PRO A 367 -14.37 24.58 -2.28
C PRO A 367 -14.98 23.77 -1.14
N ALA A 368 -14.15 23.02 -0.39
CA ALA A 368 -14.62 22.24 0.75
C ALA A 368 -15.20 23.11 1.86
N VAL A 369 -14.53 24.21 2.20
CA VAL A 369 -14.97 25.17 3.22
C VAL A 369 -16.30 25.81 2.81
N LEU A 370 -16.43 26.24 1.55
CA LEU A 370 -17.66 26.85 1.04
C LEU A 370 -18.84 25.86 1.09
N ILE A 371 -18.61 24.59 0.69
CA ILE A 371 -19.64 23.55 0.73
C ILE A 371 -20.00 23.20 2.18
N ASP A 372 -19.01 23.01 3.06
CA ASP A 372 -19.26 22.69 4.46
C ASP A 372 -19.97 23.85 5.19
N LEU A 373 -19.63 25.09 4.88
CA LEU A 373 -20.34 26.27 5.39
C LEU A 373 -21.81 26.25 4.95
N TYR A 374 -22.09 26.01 3.66
CA TYR A 374 -23.45 25.87 3.16
C TYR A 374 -24.21 24.72 3.85
N LEU A 375 -23.56 23.57 4.06
CA LEU A 375 -24.15 22.45 4.79
C LEU A 375 -24.52 22.85 6.22
N VAL A 376 -23.61 23.50 6.94
CA VAL A 376 -23.87 23.98 8.31
C VAL A 376 -25.01 24.99 8.36
N LEU A 377 -25.02 25.96 7.44
CA LEU A 377 -26.08 26.97 7.34
C LEU A 377 -27.46 26.36 7.00
N THR A 378 -27.49 25.20 6.34
CA THR A 378 -28.71 24.44 6.03
C THR A 378 -29.04 23.35 7.06
N GLY A 379 -28.39 23.36 8.23
CA GLY A 379 -28.65 22.42 9.33
C GLY A 379 -27.99 21.04 9.18
N ASN A 380 -27.13 20.85 8.18
CA ASN A 380 -26.38 19.63 7.95
C ASN A 380 -24.98 19.68 8.61
N LYS A 381 -24.41 18.52 8.91
CA LYS A 381 -23.04 18.43 9.42
C LYS A 381 -22.02 18.68 8.31
N ALA A 382 -20.96 19.44 8.61
CA ALA A 382 -19.76 19.55 7.77
C ALA A 382 -19.10 18.16 7.56
N ARG A 383 -18.58 17.90 6.36
CA ARG A 383 -18.05 16.58 5.98
C ARG A 383 -16.72 16.65 5.23
N LEU A 384 -16.51 17.65 4.37
CA LEU A 384 -15.41 17.65 3.40
C LEU A 384 -14.08 18.08 4.00
N LEU A 385 -14.07 19.11 4.87
CA LEU A 385 -12.85 19.67 5.44
C LEU A 385 -12.01 18.61 6.16
N ASN A 386 -12.66 17.81 7.02
CA ASN A 386 -12.02 16.71 7.74
C ASN A 386 -11.45 15.64 6.80
N GLY A 387 -12.11 15.39 5.66
CA GLY A 387 -11.62 14.50 4.62
C GLY A 387 -10.34 15.02 3.97
N TYR A 388 -10.31 16.30 3.60
CA TYR A 388 -9.15 16.92 2.97
C TYR A 388 -7.94 17.04 3.89
N VAL A 389 -8.13 17.28 5.19
CA VAL A 389 -7.04 17.23 6.17
C VAL A 389 -6.39 15.84 6.20
N LYS A 390 -7.19 14.76 6.16
CA LYS A 390 -6.67 13.38 6.11
C LYS A 390 -5.95 13.10 4.79
N ILE A 391 -6.51 13.54 3.66
CA ILE A 391 -5.88 13.41 2.33
C ILE A 391 -4.53 14.13 2.30
N HIS A 392 -4.45 15.36 2.83
CA HIS A 392 -3.21 16.12 2.85
C HIS A 392 -2.15 15.45 3.72
N LYS A 393 -2.50 15.00 4.93
CA LYS A 393 -1.59 14.24 5.80
C LYS A 393 -1.07 12.98 5.10
N PHE A 394 -1.97 12.24 4.44
CA PHE A 394 -1.62 11.04 3.69
C PHE A 394 -0.68 11.34 2.51
N ASN A 395 -0.95 12.40 1.74
CA ASN A 395 -0.09 12.85 0.65
C ASN A 395 1.31 13.22 1.18
N MET A 396 1.40 14.04 2.23
CA MET A 396 2.70 14.41 2.80
C MET A 396 3.50 13.19 3.27
N ALA A 397 2.86 12.20 3.89
CA ALA A 397 3.51 10.96 4.33
C ALA A 397 4.04 10.10 3.16
N LEU A 398 3.41 10.17 1.99
CA LEU A 398 3.80 9.41 0.80
C LEU A 398 4.67 10.19 -0.19
N SER A 399 4.69 11.52 -0.09
CA SER A 399 5.30 12.39 -1.09
C SER A 399 6.75 12.06 -1.37
N PHE A 400 7.51 11.63 -0.36
CA PHE A 400 8.88 11.18 -0.53
C PHE A 400 9.01 10.05 -1.57
N TYR A 401 8.15 9.03 -1.49
CA TYR A 401 8.17 7.90 -2.42
C TYR A 401 7.69 8.27 -3.82
N CYS A 402 6.92 9.36 -3.95
CA CYS A 402 6.47 9.88 -5.24
C CYS A 402 7.42 10.93 -5.83
N LYS A 403 8.45 11.35 -5.10
CA LYS A 403 9.33 12.47 -5.48
C LYS A 403 10.78 12.08 -5.74
N ASN A 404 11.21 10.93 -5.24
CA ASN A 404 12.55 10.44 -5.46
C ASN A 404 12.49 9.31 -6.48
N GLU A 405 13.38 9.36 -7.46
CA GLU A 405 13.58 8.25 -8.38
C GLU A 405 14.34 7.15 -7.65
N LEU A 406 13.87 5.92 -7.76
CA LEU A 406 14.45 4.76 -7.10
C LEU A 406 14.70 3.67 -8.12
N ILE A 407 15.92 3.13 -8.10
CA ILE A 407 16.33 2.01 -8.93
C ILE A 407 16.43 0.78 -8.04
N PHE A 408 15.60 -0.23 -8.34
CA PHE A 408 15.63 -1.50 -7.64
C PHE A 408 16.35 -2.57 -8.46
N HIS A 409 17.11 -3.41 -7.79
CA HIS A 409 17.67 -4.63 -8.39
C HIS A 409 16.94 -5.87 -7.84
N GLN A 410 16.69 -6.86 -8.70
CA GLN A 410 15.89 -8.05 -8.38
C GLN A 410 16.54 -9.38 -8.86
N LYS A 411 17.87 -9.47 -8.79
CA LYS A 411 18.63 -10.62 -9.31
C LYS A 411 18.23 -11.95 -8.66
N ASN A 412 17.96 -11.97 -7.35
CA ASN A 412 17.53 -13.15 -6.61
C ASN A 412 16.12 -13.58 -7.02
N MET A 413 15.22 -12.64 -7.33
CA MET A 413 13.93 -12.95 -7.94
C MET A 413 14.08 -13.66 -9.29
N ASP A 414 15.00 -13.17 -10.14
CA ASP A 414 15.27 -13.77 -11.45
C ASP A 414 15.91 -15.16 -11.33
N ASN A 415 16.87 -15.32 -10.42
CA ASN A 415 17.49 -16.62 -10.13
C ASN A 415 16.45 -17.64 -9.64
N MET A 416 15.56 -17.24 -8.73
CA MET A 416 14.48 -18.09 -8.24
C MET A 416 13.54 -18.49 -9.38
N TRP A 417 13.11 -17.54 -10.21
CA TRP A 417 12.26 -17.81 -11.37
C TRP A 417 12.89 -18.81 -12.36
N ASN A 418 14.18 -18.62 -12.67
CA ASN A 418 14.91 -19.46 -13.62
C ASN A 418 15.12 -20.88 -13.10
N SER A 419 15.11 -21.07 -11.78
CA SER A 419 15.28 -22.38 -11.15
C SER A 419 13.98 -23.19 -11.06
N MET A 420 12.82 -22.58 -11.32
CA MET A 420 11.51 -23.25 -11.22
C MET A 420 11.22 -24.13 -12.43
N SER A 421 10.57 -25.27 -12.20
CA SER A 421 9.96 -26.07 -13.26
C SER A 421 8.86 -25.28 -14.01
N GLU A 422 8.54 -25.67 -15.24
CA GLU A 422 7.46 -25.03 -16.00
C GLU A 422 6.09 -25.13 -15.31
N LEU A 423 5.83 -26.24 -14.61
CA LEU A 423 4.61 -26.40 -13.82
C LEU A 423 4.59 -25.42 -12.63
N ASP A 424 5.73 -25.24 -11.95
CA ASP A 424 5.84 -24.25 -10.88
C ASP A 424 5.66 -22.82 -11.39
N LYS A 425 6.25 -22.48 -12.55
CA LYS A 425 6.08 -21.17 -13.20
C LYS A 425 4.62 -20.90 -13.58
N GLN A 426 3.84 -21.93 -13.88
CA GLN A 426 2.41 -21.80 -14.16
C GLN A 426 1.59 -21.60 -12.87
N LEU A 427 1.86 -22.38 -11.82
CA LEU A 427 1.10 -22.37 -10.57
C LEU A 427 1.45 -21.19 -9.64
N PHE A 428 2.71 -20.76 -9.65
CA PHE A 428 3.27 -19.74 -8.76
C PHE A 428 3.92 -18.62 -9.56
N ASN A 429 3.20 -18.09 -10.55
CA ASN A 429 3.72 -17.10 -11.47
C ASN A 429 3.85 -15.70 -10.84
N PHE A 430 5.06 -15.34 -10.39
CA PHE A 430 5.39 -13.99 -9.95
C PHE A 430 6.13 -13.15 -10.99
N ASP A 431 6.47 -13.71 -12.16
CA ASP A 431 7.13 -12.97 -13.23
C ASP A 431 6.21 -11.91 -13.85
N LEU A 432 6.83 -10.78 -14.21
CA LEU A 432 6.18 -9.58 -14.75
C LEU A 432 6.57 -9.29 -16.21
N SER A 433 7.38 -10.13 -16.86
CA SER A 433 7.88 -9.84 -18.22
C SER A 433 6.75 -9.70 -19.25
N ASN A 434 5.62 -10.38 -19.04
CA ASN A 434 4.43 -10.31 -19.89
C ASN A 434 3.27 -9.57 -19.21
N PHE A 435 3.57 -8.63 -18.32
CA PHE A 435 2.56 -7.91 -17.57
C PHE A 435 1.96 -6.75 -18.36
N ASP A 436 0.64 -6.64 -18.33
CA ASP A 436 -0.13 -5.60 -19.01
C ASP A 436 -0.69 -4.60 -17.98
N TRP A 437 -0.10 -3.40 -17.95
CA TRP A 437 -0.54 -2.32 -17.08
C TRP A 437 -1.98 -1.89 -17.35
N GLU A 438 -2.39 -1.82 -18.61
CA GLU A 438 -3.72 -1.36 -19.01
C GLU A 438 -4.79 -2.34 -18.52
N LEU A 439 -4.65 -3.63 -18.85
CA LEU A 439 -5.58 -4.66 -18.41
C LEU A 439 -5.66 -4.75 -16.87
N ASN A 440 -4.52 -4.69 -16.19
CA ASN A 440 -4.49 -4.72 -14.73
C ASN A 440 -5.20 -3.51 -14.10
N HIS A 441 -5.03 -2.31 -14.66
CA HIS A 441 -5.74 -1.12 -14.20
C HIS A 441 -7.25 -1.21 -14.39
N LEU A 442 -7.70 -1.69 -15.56
CA LEU A 442 -9.12 -1.91 -15.81
C LEU A 442 -9.74 -2.83 -14.75
N ARG A 443 -9.04 -3.91 -14.42
CA ARG A 443 -9.45 -4.84 -13.35
C ARG A 443 -9.52 -4.13 -12.00
N ILE A 444 -8.50 -3.37 -11.62
CA ILE A 444 -8.46 -2.64 -10.35
C ILE A 444 -9.58 -1.61 -10.24
N ILE A 445 -9.84 -0.79 -11.26
CA ILE A 445 -10.90 0.23 -11.21
C ILE A 445 -12.29 -0.40 -11.07
N ARG A 446 -12.54 -1.53 -11.75
CA ARG A 446 -13.77 -2.32 -11.57
C ARG A 446 -13.84 -2.95 -10.18
N ALA A 447 -12.73 -3.46 -9.67
CA ALA A 447 -12.66 -4.04 -8.33
C ALA A 447 -12.87 -3.01 -7.21
N ILE A 448 -12.36 -1.78 -7.36
CA ILE A 448 -12.64 -0.66 -6.45
C ILE A 448 -14.15 -0.42 -6.39
N ARG A 449 -14.85 -0.42 -7.53
CA ARG A 449 -16.30 -0.27 -7.62
C ARG A 449 -17.02 -1.34 -6.79
N VAL A 450 -16.70 -2.61 -7.05
CA VAL A 450 -17.42 -3.76 -6.48
C VAL A 450 -17.04 -4.01 -5.02
N TYR A 451 -15.75 -4.08 -4.71
CA TYR A 451 -15.27 -4.58 -3.41
C TYR A 451 -15.07 -3.48 -2.38
N ILE A 452 -14.68 -2.26 -2.80
CA ILE A 452 -14.43 -1.13 -1.88
C ILE A 452 -15.69 -0.29 -1.71
N LEU A 453 -16.30 0.15 -2.81
CA LEU A 453 -17.49 1.01 -2.77
C LEU A 453 -18.80 0.25 -2.60
N LYS A 454 -18.77 -1.09 -2.72
CA LYS A 454 -19.96 -1.94 -2.68
C LYS A 454 -21.02 -1.48 -3.71
N ASP A 455 -20.54 -1.05 -4.87
CA ASP A 455 -21.33 -0.59 -6.01
C ASP A 455 -21.21 -1.63 -7.14
N PRO A 456 -22.20 -2.51 -7.33
CA PRO A 456 -22.13 -3.61 -8.31
C PRO A 456 -21.94 -3.10 -9.75
N MET A 457 -21.44 -3.93 -10.67
CA MET A 457 -21.24 -3.49 -12.05
C MET A 457 -22.56 -3.21 -12.78
N GLU A 458 -23.64 -3.84 -12.36
CA GLU A 458 -25.00 -3.72 -12.89
C GLU A 458 -25.57 -2.30 -12.74
N THR A 459 -25.12 -1.54 -11.73
CA THR A 459 -25.55 -0.15 -11.50
C THR A 459 -24.78 0.85 -12.36
N LEU A 460 -23.75 0.43 -13.11
CA LEU A 460 -22.91 1.33 -13.92
C LEU A 460 -23.70 2.16 -14.94
N PRO A 461 -24.71 1.63 -15.67
CA PRO A 461 -25.52 2.45 -16.57
C PRO A 461 -26.26 3.59 -15.84
N LEU A 462 -26.79 3.31 -14.65
CA LEU A 462 -27.46 4.32 -13.82
C LEU A 462 -26.46 5.37 -13.33
N ALA A 463 -25.28 4.94 -12.87
CA ALA A 463 -24.22 5.83 -12.43
C ALA A 463 -23.76 6.76 -13.57
N ARG A 464 -23.64 6.26 -14.80
CA ARG A 464 -23.32 7.07 -16.00
C ARG A 464 -24.37 8.13 -16.27
N THR A 465 -25.66 7.79 -16.20
CA THR A 465 -26.76 8.74 -16.41
C THR A 465 -26.75 9.83 -15.34
N LYS A 466 -26.57 9.45 -14.07
CA LYS A 466 -26.43 10.38 -12.95
C LYS A 466 -25.24 11.33 -13.17
N TYR A 467 -24.06 10.76 -13.48
CA TYR A 467 -22.84 11.51 -13.72
C TYR A 467 -22.99 12.51 -14.88
N ALA A 468 -23.62 12.10 -15.99
CA ALA A 468 -23.85 12.97 -17.14
C ALA A 468 -24.79 14.14 -16.82
N ARG A 469 -25.83 13.90 -16.01
CA ARG A 469 -26.72 14.97 -15.52
C ARG A 469 -25.97 15.94 -14.62
N GLU A 470 -25.26 15.43 -13.63
CA GLU A 470 -24.50 16.24 -12.66
C GLU A 470 -23.36 17.01 -13.33
N SER A 471 -22.73 16.42 -14.36
CA SER A 471 -21.71 17.12 -15.15
C SER A 471 -22.29 18.27 -15.96
N ARG A 472 -23.49 18.13 -16.55
CA ARG A 472 -24.15 19.23 -17.25
C ARG A 472 -24.49 20.37 -16.29
N ILE A 473 -25.06 20.05 -15.12
CA ILE A 473 -25.39 21.05 -14.08
C ILE A 473 -24.12 21.78 -13.63
N ARG A 474 -23.05 21.04 -13.29
CA ARG A 474 -21.78 21.61 -12.87
C ARG A 474 -21.16 22.51 -13.94
N ASN A 475 -21.15 22.06 -15.20
CA ASN A 475 -20.60 22.86 -16.30
C ASN A 475 -21.42 24.13 -16.53
N ALA A 476 -22.75 24.07 -16.41
CA ALA A 476 -23.61 25.26 -16.48
C ALA A 476 -23.32 26.24 -15.33
N VAL A 477 -23.21 25.74 -14.10
CA VAL A 477 -22.86 26.56 -12.92
C VAL A 477 -21.48 27.20 -13.09
N LEU A 478 -20.47 26.45 -13.53
CA LEU A 478 -19.13 26.97 -13.78
C LEU A 478 -19.11 27.99 -14.93
N ALA A 479 -19.92 27.79 -15.97
CA ALA A 479 -20.06 28.76 -17.05
C ALA A 479 -20.70 30.07 -16.55
N ILE A 480 -21.76 29.98 -15.73
CA ILE A 480 -22.39 31.17 -15.12
C ILE A 480 -21.40 31.91 -14.23
N ILE A 481 -20.71 31.20 -13.33
CA ILE A 481 -19.67 31.80 -12.47
C ILE A 481 -18.57 32.43 -13.31
N GLY A 482 -18.11 31.76 -14.37
CA GLY A 482 -17.10 32.26 -15.29
C GLY A 482 -17.54 33.53 -16.01
N ILE A 483 -18.80 33.59 -16.47
CA ILE A 483 -19.40 34.79 -17.07
C ILE A 483 -19.45 35.92 -16.04
N CYS A 484 -19.95 35.67 -14.83
CA CYS A 484 -20.03 36.69 -13.78
C CYS A 484 -18.65 37.24 -13.37
N LEU A 485 -17.65 36.36 -13.26
CA LEU A 485 -16.27 36.76 -12.97
C LEU A 485 -15.68 37.56 -14.13
N TYR A 486 -15.90 37.12 -15.37
CA TYR A 486 -15.44 37.84 -16.56
C TYR A 486 -16.05 39.25 -16.62
N THR A 487 -17.37 39.39 -16.43
CA THR A 487 -18.05 40.69 -16.43
C THR A 487 -17.53 41.58 -15.31
N TYR A 488 -17.35 41.03 -14.09
CA TYR A 488 -16.81 41.79 -12.97
C TYR A 488 -15.38 42.28 -13.20
N ILE A 489 -14.49 41.40 -13.69
CA ILE A 489 -13.11 41.77 -14.00
C ILE A 489 -13.06 42.77 -15.15
N HIS A 490 -13.86 42.57 -16.20
CA HIS A 490 -13.97 43.49 -17.32
C HIS A 490 -14.37 44.89 -16.84
N ASP A 491 -15.45 45.01 -16.05
CA ASP A 491 -15.93 46.29 -15.54
C ASP A 491 -14.93 46.97 -14.60
N TYR A 492 -14.23 46.18 -13.78
CA TYR A 492 -13.18 46.69 -12.89
C TYR A 492 -11.98 47.23 -13.68
N VAL A 493 -11.50 46.48 -14.68
CA VAL A 493 -10.36 46.86 -15.52
C VAL A 493 -10.72 48.06 -16.40
N THR A 494 -11.91 48.10 -17.01
CA THR A 494 -12.35 49.27 -17.79
C THR A 494 -12.48 50.51 -16.91
N GLY A 495 -12.97 50.37 -15.68
CA GLY A 495 -13.01 51.46 -14.70
C GLY A 495 -11.63 52.02 -14.34
N ILE A 496 -10.64 51.15 -14.13
CA ILE A 496 -9.24 51.57 -13.91
C ILE A 496 -8.69 52.28 -15.15
N LEU A 497 -8.87 51.71 -16.34
CA LEU A 497 -8.38 52.29 -17.59
C LEU A 497 -9.00 53.67 -17.85
N GLN A 498 -10.31 53.84 -17.61
CA GLN A 498 -10.99 55.13 -17.71
C GLN A 498 -10.42 56.15 -16.71
N SER A 499 -10.16 55.73 -15.48
CA SER A 499 -9.56 56.58 -14.44
C SER A 499 -8.14 57.01 -14.82
N VAL A 500 -7.31 56.09 -15.29
CA VAL A 500 -5.95 56.37 -15.79
C VAL A 500 -5.99 57.31 -17.00
N PHE A 501 -6.87 57.05 -17.96
CA PHE A 501 -7.07 57.93 -19.12
C PHE A 501 -7.48 59.35 -18.69
N HIS A 502 -8.40 59.48 -17.73
CA HIS A 502 -8.82 60.77 -17.20
C HIS A 502 -7.67 61.52 -16.52
N ILE A 503 -6.84 60.82 -15.73
CA ILE A 503 -5.64 61.39 -15.10
C ILE A 503 -4.64 61.88 -16.17
N ILE A 504 -4.36 61.06 -17.19
CA ILE A 504 -3.45 61.42 -18.29
C ILE A 504 -3.98 62.65 -19.04
N MET A 505 -5.26 62.68 -19.40
CA MET A 505 -5.87 63.83 -20.08
C MET A 505 -5.84 65.10 -19.23
N THR A 506 -6.02 64.98 -17.91
CA THR A 506 -5.93 66.11 -16.98
C THR A 506 -4.50 66.64 -16.86
N LEU A 507 -3.51 65.75 -16.81
CA LEU A 507 -2.09 66.12 -16.82
C LEU A 507 -1.68 66.80 -18.13
N LEU A 508 -2.09 66.24 -19.28
CA LEU A 508 -1.83 66.85 -20.60
C LEU A 508 -2.46 68.24 -20.73
N LYS A 509 -3.68 68.45 -20.23
CA LYS A 509 -4.31 69.77 -20.17
C LYS A 509 -3.52 70.75 -19.30
N ARG A 510 -2.98 70.31 -18.16
CA ARG A 510 -2.13 71.15 -17.30
C ARG A 510 -0.79 71.48 -17.95
N ILE A 511 -0.17 70.54 -18.66
CA ILE A 511 1.10 70.78 -19.37
C ILE A 511 0.89 71.78 -20.53
N ASN A 512 -0.20 71.66 -21.29
CA ASN A 512 -0.53 72.64 -22.34
C ASN A 512 -0.85 74.04 -21.78
N PHE A 513 -1.26 74.13 -20.51
CA PHE A 513 -1.46 75.40 -19.81
C PHE A 513 -0.16 76.01 -19.25
N ILE A 514 0.96 75.28 -19.28
CA ILE A 514 2.28 75.74 -18.83
C ILE A 514 3.16 76.15 -20.02
N ILE A 515 2.77 75.80 -21.26
CA ILE A 515 3.51 76.06 -22.51
C ILE A 515 2.94 77.29 -23.28
N PHE A 516 1.84 77.87 -22.79
CA PHE A 516 1.31 79.18 -23.20
C PHE A 516 1.44 80.15 -22.03
#